data_AF-A0A1Q7LZ27-F1
#
_entry.id   AF-A0A1Q7LZ27-F1
#
_cell.length_a   1.000
_cell.length_b   1.000
_cell.length_c   1.000
_cell.angle_alpha   90.00
_cell.angle_beta   90.00
_cell.angle_gamma   90.00
#
_symmetry.space_group_name_H-M   'P 1'
#
loop_
_entity.id
_entity.type
_entity.pdbx_description
1 polymer ?
#
loop_
_entity_poly.entity_id
_entity_poly.type
_entity_poly.pdbx_seq_one_letter_code
_entity_poly.pdbx_strand_id
1 'polypeptide(L)'
;MKFLTVKRFLLVALLSLIYIPGLPLIPHPPLEKVAAASFTLYGKAIGGWGFTPSTIRNPGPDLVVTTGESVTLTLFSGDSSAAIPHQFCVDYDIPPDYVLNGCDTPQEVATRSPFFNSASPVTYTFTASSIPGNYTYFCTVHTTDMQGKFVVSSPHDVAVTGLTTSRNFAYNSVVSNPVQVNVTASNLGGSSETFFVSAKANSTLIGNQSITLIAGGTTKVSFNWTTLGLVRGNYLLTAQATKVTGETNTANNSFLSSGSFNVKFRGDVSGDCKVDIVDLSTVGGTFGKALGQTGYNAAADLNNDAITNIVDLVVVAGNFGQGC
;
A
#
# COMPACT_ATOMS: atom_id res chain seq x y z
N MET A 1 -50.27 51.59 38.32
CA MET A 1 -48.86 51.38 37.91
C MET A 1 -48.38 50.07 38.53
N LYS A 2 -48.41 48.97 37.75
CA LYS A 2 -47.92 47.65 38.17
C LYS A 2 -46.64 47.37 37.39
N PHE A 3 -45.54 47.13 38.11
CA PHE A 3 -44.23 46.85 37.55
C PHE A 3 -44.22 45.52 36.78
N LEU A 4 -43.65 45.53 35.58
CA LEU A 4 -43.31 44.35 34.78
C LEU A 4 -42.14 43.61 35.44
N THR A 5 -42.33 42.34 35.78
CA THR A 5 -41.23 41.43 36.15
C THR A 5 -40.85 40.60 34.93
N VAL A 6 -39.76 40.98 34.25
CA VAL A 6 -39.16 40.20 33.16
C VAL A 6 -38.36 39.06 33.78
N LYS A 7 -38.86 37.82 33.68
CA LYS A 7 -38.06 36.61 33.97
C LYS A 7 -37.09 36.38 32.81
N ARG A 8 -35.79 36.60 33.05
CA ARG A 8 -34.70 36.16 32.16
C ARG A 8 -34.62 34.63 32.22
N PHE A 9 -34.90 33.96 31.10
CA PHE A 9 -34.52 32.57 30.90
C PHE A 9 -33.03 32.50 30.58
N LEU A 10 -32.24 31.89 31.46
CA LEU A 10 -30.88 31.48 31.17
C LEU A 10 -30.95 30.22 30.30
N LEU A 11 -30.56 30.31 29.03
CA LEU A 11 -30.31 29.14 28.19
C LEU A 11 -28.95 28.56 28.59
N VAL A 12 -28.93 27.45 29.33
CA VAL A 12 -27.70 26.69 29.56
C VAL A 12 -27.54 25.74 28.37
N ALA A 13 -26.65 26.08 27.44
CA ALA A 13 -26.21 25.16 26.39
C ALA A 13 -25.33 24.08 27.02
N LEU A 14 -25.87 22.87 27.20
CA LEU A 14 -25.08 21.69 27.52
C LEU A 14 -24.30 21.30 26.25
N LEU A 15 -22.99 21.59 26.20
CA LEU A 15 -22.09 20.91 25.27
C LEU A 15 -21.93 19.47 25.75
N SER A 16 -22.66 18.55 25.13
CA SER A 16 -22.36 17.12 25.20
C SER A 16 -21.07 16.87 24.43
N LEU A 17 -19.98 16.67 25.17
CA LEU A 17 -18.75 16.11 24.63
C LEU A 17 -19.05 14.69 24.15
N ILE A 18 -19.17 14.50 22.84
CA ILE A 18 -19.24 13.17 22.23
C ILE A 18 -17.86 12.54 22.41
N TYR A 19 -17.73 11.63 23.37
CA TYR A 19 -16.59 10.73 23.45
C TYR A 19 -16.66 9.80 22.25
N ILE A 20 -15.88 10.10 21.21
CA ILE A 20 -15.60 9.16 20.13
C ILE A 20 -14.55 8.21 20.70
N PRO A 21 -14.87 6.92 20.97
CA PRO A 21 -13.84 5.97 21.35
C PRO A 21 -12.84 5.93 20.20
N GLY A 22 -11.57 6.21 20.51
CA GLY A 22 -10.49 6.14 19.55
C GLY A 22 -10.57 4.81 18.82
N LEU A 23 -10.62 4.87 17.48
CA LEU A 23 -10.37 3.72 16.63
C LEU A 23 -9.14 2.99 17.19
N PRO A 24 -9.19 1.66 17.37
CA PRO A 24 -8.00 0.94 17.78
C PRO A 24 -6.89 1.30 16.80
N LEU A 25 -5.79 1.83 17.34
CA LEU A 25 -4.54 1.94 16.59
C LEU A 25 -4.27 0.52 16.10
N ILE A 26 -4.51 0.28 14.81
CA ILE A 26 -3.98 -0.91 14.15
C ILE A 26 -2.48 -0.81 14.44
N PRO A 27 -1.89 -1.77 15.17
CA PRO A 27 -0.44 -1.79 15.33
C PRO A 27 0.09 -1.83 13.91
N HIS A 28 0.68 -0.71 13.50
CA HIS A 28 1.41 -0.69 12.26
C HIS A 28 2.50 -1.73 12.46
N PRO A 29 2.63 -2.73 11.57
CA PRO A 29 3.80 -3.59 11.63
C PRO A 29 5.02 -2.66 11.73
N PRO A 30 5.99 -2.96 12.63
CA PRO A 30 7.22 -2.20 12.65
C PRO A 30 7.74 -2.14 11.22
N LEU A 31 8.13 -0.93 10.76
CA LEU A 31 8.77 -0.73 9.46
C LEU A 31 9.67 -1.92 9.21
N GLU A 32 9.26 -2.78 8.28
CA GLU A 32 9.92 -4.05 8.05
C GLU A 32 11.39 -3.71 7.79
N LYS A 33 12.29 -4.26 8.62
CA LYS A 33 13.72 -3.95 8.59
C LYS A 33 14.16 -4.01 7.14
N VAL A 34 14.49 -2.85 6.55
CA VAL A 34 14.93 -2.75 5.16
C VAL A 34 16.01 -3.82 4.97
N ALA A 35 15.83 -4.67 3.94
CA ALA A 35 16.77 -5.75 3.63
C ALA A 35 18.19 -5.17 3.64
N ALA A 36 19.19 -5.89 4.15
CA ALA A 36 20.54 -5.34 4.27
C ALA A 36 21.35 -5.59 2.99
N ALA A 37 22.02 -4.56 2.47
CA ALA A 37 22.95 -4.66 1.37
C ALA A 37 24.32 -5.12 1.87
N SER A 38 24.99 -5.96 1.08
CA SER A 38 26.37 -6.35 1.37
C SER A 38 27.23 -6.36 0.11
N PHE A 39 28.43 -5.77 0.23
CA PHE A 39 29.40 -5.70 -0.85
C PHE A 39 30.78 -6.12 -0.36
N THR A 40 31.52 -6.83 -1.20
CA THR A 40 32.96 -7.05 -1.02
C THR A 40 33.71 -6.17 -2.01
N LEU A 41 34.66 -5.36 -1.53
CA LEU A 41 35.42 -4.43 -2.34
C LEU A 41 36.93 -4.56 -2.14
N TYR A 42 37.67 -4.45 -3.23
CA TYR A 42 39.12 -4.42 -3.29
C TYR A 42 39.57 -3.04 -3.77
N GLY A 43 40.33 -2.32 -2.95
CA GLY A 43 40.86 -0.99 -3.25
C GLY A 43 42.35 -1.02 -3.58
N LYS A 44 42.79 -0.24 -4.58
CA LYS A 44 44.20 -0.09 -4.98
C LYS A 44 44.54 1.37 -5.27
N ALA A 45 45.60 1.88 -4.64
CA ALA A 45 45.95 3.32 -4.59
C ALA A 45 45.98 4.05 -5.94
N ILE A 46 46.33 3.34 -7.02
CA ILE A 46 46.43 3.88 -8.39
C ILE A 46 45.72 2.93 -9.38
N GLY A 47 44.63 2.32 -8.93
CA GLY A 47 43.83 1.37 -9.72
C GLY A 47 42.33 1.50 -9.51
N GLY A 48 41.91 2.01 -8.36
CA GLY A 48 40.51 2.25 -8.05
C GLY A 48 39.90 1.17 -7.18
N TRP A 49 38.64 0.83 -7.45
CA TRP A 49 37.86 -0.16 -6.71
C TRP A 49 37.34 -1.26 -7.62
N GLY A 50 37.16 -2.46 -7.07
CA GLY A 50 36.56 -3.60 -7.78
C GLY A 50 35.94 -4.61 -6.83
N PHE A 51 34.99 -5.41 -7.31
CA PHE A 51 34.39 -6.51 -6.51
C PHE A 51 35.35 -7.69 -6.31
N THR A 52 36.35 -7.79 -7.17
CA THR A 52 37.46 -8.75 -7.09
C THR A 52 38.77 -8.06 -7.44
N PRO A 53 39.94 -8.65 -7.09
CA PRO A 53 41.25 -8.10 -7.46
C PRO A 53 41.42 -7.87 -8.97
N SER A 54 40.77 -8.69 -9.80
CA SER A 54 40.85 -8.60 -11.27
C SER A 54 39.96 -7.53 -11.91
N THR A 55 39.01 -7.00 -11.14
CA THR A 55 37.98 -6.05 -11.63
C THR A 55 38.22 -4.61 -11.18
N ILE A 56 39.35 -4.36 -10.51
CA ILE A 56 39.74 -3.04 -10.00
C ILE A 56 39.89 -2.07 -11.17
N ARG A 57 39.17 -0.95 -11.11
CA ARG A 57 39.19 0.14 -12.09
C ARG A 57 38.77 1.46 -11.45
N ASN A 58 39.04 2.56 -12.14
CA ASN A 58 38.57 3.91 -11.78
C ASN A 58 37.78 4.51 -12.97
N PRO A 59 36.49 4.85 -12.81
CA PRO A 59 35.67 4.69 -11.61
C PRO A 59 35.39 3.21 -11.31
N GLY A 60 35.28 2.91 -10.02
CA GLY A 60 34.92 1.60 -9.49
C GLY A 60 33.48 1.17 -9.83
N PRO A 61 33.04 -0.01 -9.36
CA PRO A 61 31.67 -0.47 -9.60
C PRO A 61 30.62 0.40 -8.90
N ASP A 62 29.43 0.48 -9.47
CA ASP A 62 28.28 1.09 -8.81
C ASP A 62 27.87 0.25 -7.59
N LEU A 63 27.67 0.92 -6.45
CA LEU A 63 27.07 0.33 -5.26
C LEU A 63 25.62 0.84 -5.19
N VAL A 64 24.65 -0.06 -5.36
CA VAL A 64 23.22 0.31 -5.40
C VAL A 64 22.53 -0.18 -4.14
N VAL A 65 21.92 0.74 -3.40
CA VAL A 65 21.20 0.51 -2.15
C VAL A 65 19.87 1.26 -2.16
N THR A 66 19.03 1.04 -1.16
CA THR A 66 17.75 1.72 -0.93
C THR A 66 17.89 2.75 0.19
N THR A 67 17.04 3.77 0.24
CA THR A 67 17.06 4.77 1.31
C THR A 67 17.01 4.15 2.71
N GLY A 68 17.92 4.55 3.60
CA GLY A 68 17.95 4.07 4.99
C GLY A 68 18.33 2.58 5.15
N GLU A 69 18.76 1.91 4.08
CA GLU A 69 19.22 0.52 4.11
C GLU A 69 20.50 0.38 4.94
N SER A 70 20.63 -0.74 5.67
CA SER A 70 21.89 -1.09 6.34
C SER A 70 22.86 -1.69 5.32
N VAL A 71 24.03 -1.08 5.17
CA VAL A 71 25.04 -1.45 4.18
C VAL A 71 26.26 -2.04 4.89
N THR A 72 26.65 -3.26 4.55
CA THR A 72 27.84 -3.93 5.08
C THR A 72 28.89 -4.11 4.00
N LEU A 73 30.05 -3.49 4.19
CA LEU A 73 31.21 -3.61 3.31
C LEU A 73 32.25 -4.56 3.91
N THR A 74 32.79 -5.46 3.10
CA THR A 74 34.02 -6.19 3.38
C THR A 74 35.13 -5.65 2.47
N LEU A 75 36.11 -4.99 3.07
CA LEU A 75 37.12 -4.17 2.40
C LEU A 75 38.49 -4.86 2.45
N PHE A 76 39.08 -5.04 1.28
CA PHE A 76 40.42 -5.61 1.07
C PHE A 76 41.31 -4.61 0.31
N SER A 77 42.62 -4.66 0.54
CA SER A 77 43.59 -3.95 -0.30
C SER A 77 44.08 -4.86 -1.44
N GLY A 78 44.11 -4.32 -2.65
CA GLY A 78 44.74 -4.91 -3.83
C GLY A 78 46.19 -4.47 -4.03
N ASP A 79 46.77 -3.73 -3.09
CA ASP A 79 48.17 -3.35 -3.09
C ASP A 79 49.06 -4.48 -2.56
N SER A 80 50.30 -4.53 -3.04
CA SER A 80 51.28 -5.52 -2.60
C SER A 80 51.96 -5.17 -1.27
N SER A 81 51.65 -4.01 -0.68
CA SER A 81 52.31 -3.49 0.52
C SER A 81 51.30 -3.08 1.59
N ALA A 82 51.52 -3.56 2.83
CA ALA A 82 50.73 -3.16 3.98
C ALA A 82 50.99 -1.71 4.44
N ALA A 83 52.02 -1.06 3.88
CA ALA A 83 52.32 0.35 4.13
C ALA A 83 51.40 1.31 3.36
N ILE A 84 50.51 0.81 2.50
CA ILE A 84 49.54 1.61 1.74
C ILE A 84 48.17 1.45 2.42
N PRO A 85 47.77 2.39 3.29
CA PRO A 85 46.48 2.36 3.94
C PRO A 85 45.37 2.85 3.01
N HIS A 86 44.17 2.34 3.25
CA HIS A 86 42.93 2.78 2.61
C HIS A 86 41.86 3.02 3.65
N GLN A 87 40.91 3.87 3.32
CA GLN A 87 39.72 4.10 4.12
C GLN A 87 38.59 4.54 3.19
N PHE A 88 37.44 3.89 3.32
CA PHE A 88 36.26 4.13 2.49
C PHE A 88 35.41 5.26 3.09
N CYS A 89 34.83 6.10 2.24
CA CYS A 89 33.83 7.09 2.58
C CYS A 89 32.80 7.23 1.44
N VAL A 90 31.56 7.59 1.75
CA VAL A 90 30.59 8.12 0.79
C VAL A 90 30.47 9.63 1.00
N ASP A 91 30.70 10.38 -0.07
CA ASP A 91 30.45 11.81 -0.22
C ASP A 91 29.00 11.99 -0.70
N TYR A 92 28.18 12.59 0.15
CA TYR A 92 26.75 12.83 -0.10
C TYR A 92 26.47 14.22 -0.70
N ASP A 93 27.50 15.04 -0.91
CA ASP A 93 27.35 16.35 -1.53
C ASP A 93 27.18 16.27 -3.06
N ILE A 94 26.49 17.27 -3.61
CA ILE A 94 26.25 17.41 -5.05
C ILE A 94 26.56 18.86 -5.46
N PRO A 95 27.68 19.12 -6.15
CA PRO A 95 28.73 18.17 -6.54
C PRO A 95 29.56 17.67 -5.34
N PRO A 96 30.23 16.51 -5.45
CA PRO A 96 31.13 16.01 -4.40
C PRO A 96 32.33 16.95 -4.24
N ASP A 97 32.78 17.14 -3.00
CA ASP A 97 33.88 18.03 -2.64
C ASP A 97 35.20 17.28 -2.32
N TYR A 98 35.12 15.94 -2.19
CA TYR A 98 36.25 15.03 -2.01
C TYR A 98 37.18 15.42 -0.84
N VAL A 99 36.61 15.77 0.32
CA VAL A 99 37.42 16.19 1.48
C VAL A 99 38.58 15.22 1.78
N LEU A 100 39.81 15.72 1.59
CA LEU A 100 41.05 14.99 1.89
C LEU A 100 41.10 14.59 3.37
N ASN A 101 41.40 13.30 3.63
CA ASN A 101 41.40 12.68 4.97
C ASN A 101 40.05 12.60 5.68
N GLY A 102 38.91 12.75 4.97
CA GLY A 102 37.66 12.74 5.69
C GLY A 102 36.40 12.57 4.89
N CYS A 103 35.37 12.39 5.71
CA CYS A 103 33.99 12.70 5.43
C CYS A 103 33.71 13.88 6.35
N ASP A 104 33.06 14.94 5.89
CA ASP A 104 33.08 16.23 6.61
C ASP A 104 31.74 16.54 7.30
N THR A 105 30.64 15.99 6.81
CA THR A 105 29.34 16.04 7.48
C THR A 105 29.15 14.86 8.43
N PRO A 106 28.35 14.99 9.53
CA PRO A 106 28.06 13.88 10.43
C PRO A 106 27.51 12.63 9.72
N GLN A 107 26.74 12.82 8.64
CA GLN A 107 26.15 11.74 7.87
C GLN A 107 27.22 10.96 7.09
N GLU A 108 28.14 11.67 6.44
CA GLU A 108 29.22 11.01 5.71
C GLU A 108 30.26 10.40 6.67
N VAL A 109 30.56 11.06 7.80
CA VAL A 109 31.43 10.53 8.87
C VAL A 109 30.95 9.15 9.33
N ALA A 110 29.64 8.92 9.36
CA ALA A 110 29.04 7.63 9.70
C ALA A 110 29.25 6.54 8.63
N THR A 111 29.67 6.90 7.41
CA THR A 111 30.04 5.95 6.34
C THR A 111 31.54 5.61 6.33
N ARG A 112 32.34 6.34 7.14
CA ARG A 112 33.79 6.21 7.15
C ARG A 112 34.23 4.89 7.77
N SER A 113 34.83 4.02 6.98
CA SER A 113 35.38 2.76 7.50
C SER A 113 36.60 3.00 8.41
N PRO A 114 36.98 2.02 9.26
CA PRO A 114 38.34 1.98 9.79
C PRO A 114 39.37 1.89 8.65
N PHE A 115 40.62 2.25 8.95
CA PHE A 115 41.72 2.03 8.03
C PHE A 115 41.95 0.54 7.79
N PHE A 116 42.25 0.18 6.56
CA PHE A 116 42.60 -1.19 6.14
C PHE A 116 43.79 -1.16 5.17
N ASN A 117 44.48 -2.30 5.04
CA ASN A 117 45.59 -2.48 4.11
C ASN A 117 45.68 -3.95 3.69
N SER A 118 46.76 -4.36 3.03
CA SER A 118 46.90 -5.74 2.52
C SER A 118 47.06 -6.80 3.62
N ALA A 119 47.39 -6.43 4.86
CA ALA A 119 47.53 -7.33 6.00
C ALA A 119 46.27 -7.37 6.89
N SER A 120 45.48 -6.31 6.88
CA SER A 120 44.34 -6.12 7.78
C SER A 120 43.09 -5.70 6.99
N PRO A 121 42.33 -6.65 6.43
CA PRO A 121 41.02 -6.35 5.86
C PRO A 121 40.02 -5.97 6.96
N VAL A 122 38.98 -5.21 6.60
CA VAL A 122 37.96 -4.76 7.55
C VAL A 122 36.56 -5.04 7.03
N THR A 123 35.66 -5.41 7.94
CA THR A 123 34.22 -5.37 7.68
C THR A 123 33.62 -4.18 8.42
N TYR A 124 32.84 -3.36 7.72
CA TYR A 124 32.24 -2.16 8.27
C TYR A 124 30.79 -2.03 7.84
N THR A 125 29.92 -1.63 8.77
CA THR A 125 28.49 -1.47 8.52
C THR A 125 28.08 -0.03 8.83
N PHE A 126 27.30 0.56 7.93
CA PHE A 126 26.70 1.88 8.10
C PHE A 126 25.26 1.88 7.57
N THR A 127 24.57 3.02 7.69
CA THR A 127 23.22 3.22 7.15
C THR A 127 23.28 4.18 5.97
N ALA A 128 22.66 3.81 4.85
CA ALA A 128 22.56 4.65 3.67
C ALA A 128 21.73 5.92 3.92
N SER A 129 21.96 6.96 3.12
CA SER A 129 21.15 8.19 3.16
C SER A 129 19.65 7.90 3.08
N SER A 130 18.84 8.70 3.78
CA SER A 130 17.38 8.69 3.62
C SER A 130 16.92 9.46 2.37
N ILE A 131 17.84 10.18 1.73
CA ILE A 131 17.59 10.95 0.51
C ILE A 131 18.06 10.12 -0.69
N PRO A 132 17.17 9.79 -1.64
CA PRO A 132 17.56 9.17 -2.90
C PRO A 132 18.51 10.06 -3.69
N GLY A 133 19.51 9.47 -4.33
CA GLY A 133 20.50 10.24 -5.07
C GLY A 133 21.61 9.39 -5.70
N ASN A 134 22.35 10.03 -6.60
CA ASN A 134 23.60 9.52 -7.14
C ASN A 134 24.74 10.25 -6.43
N TYR A 135 25.42 9.54 -5.56
CA TYR A 135 26.51 10.02 -4.72
C TYR A 135 27.84 9.39 -5.16
N THR A 136 28.93 9.82 -4.54
CA THR A 136 30.27 9.30 -4.83
C THR A 136 30.80 8.58 -3.61
N TYR A 137 31.34 7.38 -3.79
CA TYR A 137 32.21 6.80 -2.76
C TYR A 137 33.66 6.93 -3.21
N PHE A 138 34.57 7.07 -2.25
CA PHE A 138 35.98 7.27 -2.54
C PHE A 138 36.90 6.74 -1.42
N CYS A 139 38.20 6.67 -1.73
CA CYS A 139 39.24 6.43 -0.72
C CYS A 139 39.71 7.76 -0.15
N THR A 140 39.63 7.96 1.16
CA THR A 140 40.02 9.22 1.82
C THR A 140 41.53 9.51 1.74
N VAL A 141 42.34 8.49 1.43
CA VAL A 141 43.81 8.58 1.26
C VAL A 141 44.18 8.84 -0.20
N HIS A 142 43.43 8.26 -1.15
CA HIS A 142 43.72 8.29 -2.60
C HIS A 142 42.51 8.87 -3.34
N THR A 143 42.15 10.11 -3.01
CA THR A 143 40.85 10.72 -3.33
C THR A 143 40.57 10.85 -4.84
N THR A 144 41.61 10.97 -5.67
CA THR A 144 41.51 11.12 -7.13
C THR A 144 41.47 9.79 -7.89
N ASP A 145 42.13 8.77 -7.34
CA ASP A 145 42.43 7.53 -8.06
C ASP A 145 41.52 6.37 -7.65
N MET A 146 40.72 6.57 -6.59
CA MET A 146 39.87 5.56 -6.01
C MET A 146 38.49 6.10 -5.69
N GLN A 147 37.66 6.21 -6.73
CA GLN A 147 36.27 6.66 -6.62
C GLN A 147 35.31 5.72 -7.36
N GLY A 148 34.03 5.79 -7.03
CA GLY A 148 32.96 5.13 -7.76
C GLY A 148 31.59 5.68 -7.35
N LYS A 149 30.54 5.17 -7.98
CA LYS A 149 29.19 5.69 -7.77
C LYS A 149 28.47 4.96 -6.64
N PHE A 150 27.90 5.70 -5.70
CA PHE A 150 27.01 5.19 -4.66
C PHE A 150 25.58 5.63 -4.95
N VAL A 151 24.70 4.70 -5.32
CA VAL A 151 23.33 4.97 -5.74
C VAL A 151 22.37 4.63 -4.61
N VAL A 152 21.68 5.63 -4.08
CA VAL A 152 20.59 5.45 -3.11
C VAL A 152 19.27 5.55 -3.87
N SER A 153 18.57 4.44 -4.00
CA SER A 153 17.31 4.32 -4.73
C SER A 153 16.12 4.53 -3.79
N SER A 154 15.05 5.12 -4.32
CA SER A 154 13.77 5.18 -3.61
C SER A 154 13.19 3.78 -3.38
N PRO A 155 12.53 3.51 -2.24
CA PRO A 155 11.84 2.25 -2.02
C PRO A 155 10.60 2.14 -2.93
N HIS A 156 10.28 0.93 -3.36
CA HIS A 156 9.08 0.62 -4.13
C HIS A 156 8.09 -0.13 -3.22
N ASP A 157 6.84 0.33 -3.12
CA ASP A 157 5.79 -0.30 -2.31
C ASP A 157 4.41 0.13 -2.83
N VAL A 158 3.66 -0.80 -3.45
CA VAL A 158 2.29 -0.59 -3.90
C VAL A 158 1.35 -1.47 -3.08
N ALA A 159 0.32 -0.86 -2.51
CA ALA A 159 -0.56 -1.52 -1.56
C ALA A 159 -2.02 -1.44 -1.99
N VAL A 160 -2.82 -2.39 -1.51
CA VAL A 160 -4.27 -2.24 -1.41
C VAL A 160 -4.62 -2.02 0.05
N THR A 161 -5.14 -0.83 0.35
CA THR A 161 -5.42 -0.39 1.72
C THR A 161 -6.91 -0.46 2.07
N GLY A 162 -7.77 -0.79 1.11
CA GLY A 162 -9.19 -0.98 1.36
C GLY A 162 -9.96 -1.63 0.22
N LEU A 163 -11.05 -2.30 0.57
CA LEU A 163 -12.00 -2.90 -0.36
C LEU A 163 -13.41 -2.72 0.19
N THR A 164 -14.27 -2.02 -0.55
CA THR A 164 -15.66 -1.75 -0.14
C THR A 164 -16.63 -1.98 -1.29
N THR A 165 -17.90 -2.23 -0.97
CA THR A 165 -18.97 -2.39 -1.96
C THR A 165 -20.15 -1.45 -1.66
N SER A 166 -20.92 -1.07 -2.67
CA SER A 166 -22.13 -0.24 -2.48
C SER A 166 -23.24 -0.98 -1.73
N ARG A 167 -23.26 -2.31 -1.83
CA ARG A 167 -24.08 -3.23 -1.03
C ARG A 167 -23.36 -4.56 -0.86
N ASN A 168 -23.72 -5.32 0.16
CA ASN A 168 -23.06 -6.59 0.52
C ASN A 168 -23.89 -7.83 0.15
N PHE A 169 -24.89 -7.69 -0.73
CA PHE A 169 -25.69 -8.83 -1.19
C PHE A 169 -26.31 -8.58 -2.57
N ALA A 170 -26.73 -9.66 -3.23
CA ALA A 170 -27.55 -9.65 -4.44
C ALA A 170 -28.46 -10.89 -4.47
N TYR A 171 -29.32 -10.99 -5.47
CA TYR A 171 -30.17 -12.17 -5.71
C TYR A 171 -29.66 -12.94 -6.93
N ASN A 172 -29.58 -14.27 -6.83
CA ASN A 172 -29.11 -15.08 -7.96
C ASN A 172 -30.06 -14.95 -9.16
N SER A 173 -29.52 -14.91 -10.38
CA SER A 173 -30.33 -14.90 -11.61
C SER A 173 -31.38 -13.77 -11.71
N VAL A 174 -31.16 -12.65 -10.99
CA VAL A 174 -31.94 -11.41 -11.13
C VAL A 174 -31.14 -10.43 -11.98
N VAL A 175 -31.78 -9.85 -12.99
CA VAL A 175 -31.19 -8.73 -13.74
C VAL A 175 -31.19 -7.52 -12.82
N SER A 176 -30.01 -7.04 -12.46
CA SER A 176 -29.84 -5.96 -11.49
C SER A 176 -28.83 -4.93 -11.96
N ASN A 177 -28.96 -3.71 -11.46
CA ASN A 177 -27.90 -2.72 -11.58
C ASN A 177 -26.62 -3.22 -10.90
N PRO A 178 -25.44 -2.93 -11.48
CA PRO A 178 -24.17 -3.42 -10.94
C PRO A 178 -23.93 -2.98 -9.50
N VAL A 179 -23.28 -3.85 -8.73
CA VAL A 179 -22.72 -3.49 -7.43
C VAL A 179 -21.42 -2.73 -7.68
N GLN A 180 -21.27 -1.55 -7.08
CA GLN A 180 -20.02 -0.81 -7.16
C GLN A 180 -19.01 -1.45 -6.21
N VAL A 181 -17.85 -1.87 -6.71
CA VAL A 181 -16.73 -2.40 -5.92
C VAL A 181 -15.59 -1.40 -5.98
N ASN A 182 -15.23 -0.81 -4.83
CA ASN A 182 -14.21 0.22 -4.72
C ASN A 182 -12.97 -0.34 -4.02
N VAL A 183 -11.85 -0.38 -4.74
CA VAL A 183 -10.54 -0.74 -4.23
C VAL A 183 -9.75 0.52 -3.93
N THR A 184 -9.30 0.71 -2.69
CA THR A 184 -8.36 1.79 -2.35
C THR A 184 -6.95 1.27 -2.59
N ALA A 185 -6.28 1.83 -3.60
CA ALA A 185 -4.90 1.51 -3.94
C ALA A 185 -3.98 2.66 -3.55
N SER A 186 -2.81 2.34 -3.03
CA SER A 186 -1.83 3.29 -2.52
C SER A 186 -0.44 2.96 -3.05
N ASN A 187 0.36 3.98 -3.31
CA ASN A 187 1.80 3.85 -3.52
C ASN A 187 2.49 4.40 -2.27
N LEU A 188 3.00 3.51 -1.43
CA LEU A 188 3.70 3.84 -0.18
C LEU A 188 5.21 4.04 -0.41
N GLY A 189 5.69 3.76 -1.63
CA GLY A 189 7.07 3.96 -2.04
C GLY A 189 7.43 5.42 -2.37
N GLY A 190 8.72 5.61 -2.66
CA GLY A 190 9.33 6.90 -2.99
C GLY A 190 9.44 7.20 -4.49
N SER A 191 8.94 6.31 -5.36
CA SER A 191 8.95 6.47 -6.82
C SER A 191 7.53 6.45 -7.38
N SER A 192 7.30 7.10 -8.52
CA SER A 192 6.03 6.97 -9.24
C SER A 192 5.92 5.57 -9.85
N GLU A 193 4.80 4.89 -9.60
CA GLU A 193 4.59 3.50 -10.02
C GLU A 193 3.38 3.35 -10.92
N THR A 194 3.47 2.44 -11.89
CA THR A 194 2.34 2.01 -12.72
C THR A 194 2.10 0.53 -12.52
N PHE A 195 0.90 0.17 -12.06
CA PHE A 195 0.57 -1.19 -11.67
C PHE A 195 -0.91 -1.51 -11.93
N PHE A 196 -1.24 -2.80 -12.01
CA PHE A 196 -2.61 -3.25 -12.11
C PHE A 196 -3.25 -3.40 -10.74
N VAL A 197 -4.46 -2.87 -10.59
CA VAL A 197 -5.35 -3.13 -9.46
C VAL A 197 -6.46 -4.04 -9.96
N SER A 198 -6.80 -5.07 -9.18
CA SER A 198 -7.88 -5.99 -9.50
C SER A 198 -8.74 -6.31 -8.28
N ALA A 199 -9.99 -6.69 -8.52
CA ALA A 199 -10.89 -7.24 -7.51
C ALA A 199 -11.45 -8.58 -7.98
N LYS A 200 -11.62 -9.53 -7.07
CA LYS A 200 -12.18 -10.86 -7.33
C LYS A 200 -13.23 -11.21 -6.29
N ALA A 201 -14.23 -11.97 -6.71
CA ALA A 201 -15.18 -12.66 -5.84
C ALA A 201 -14.84 -14.16 -5.88
N ASN A 202 -14.39 -14.70 -4.76
CA ASN A 202 -13.70 -15.99 -4.69
C ASN A 202 -12.56 -16.03 -5.73
N SER A 203 -12.64 -16.89 -6.74
CA SER A 203 -11.68 -16.98 -7.84
C SER A 203 -12.06 -16.16 -9.08
N THR A 204 -13.28 -15.65 -9.17
CA THR A 204 -13.81 -14.97 -10.36
C THR A 204 -13.42 -13.49 -10.39
N LEU A 205 -12.86 -13.03 -11.51
CA LEU A 205 -12.50 -11.64 -11.70
C LEU A 205 -13.75 -10.74 -11.78
N ILE A 206 -13.79 -9.70 -10.95
CA ILE A 206 -14.79 -8.64 -11.02
C ILE A 206 -14.35 -7.59 -12.04
N GLY A 207 -13.08 -7.17 -11.94
CA GLY A 207 -12.49 -6.18 -12.82
C GLY A 207 -11.01 -5.98 -12.50
N ASN A 208 -10.31 -5.40 -13.46
CA ASN A 208 -8.95 -4.92 -13.29
C ASN A 208 -8.75 -3.61 -14.04
N GLN A 209 -7.77 -2.83 -13.61
CA GLN A 209 -7.42 -1.57 -14.24
C GLN A 209 -5.94 -1.27 -13.97
N SER A 210 -5.23 -0.75 -14.98
CA SER A 210 -3.90 -0.18 -14.79
C SER A 210 -4.03 1.26 -14.32
N ILE A 211 -3.30 1.61 -13.26
CA ILE A 211 -3.24 2.96 -12.71
C ILE A 211 -1.78 3.38 -12.54
N THR A 212 -1.56 4.70 -12.54
CA THR A 212 -0.27 5.30 -12.17
C THR A 212 -0.46 6.16 -10.95
N LEU A 213 0.36 5.96 -9.92
CA LEU A 213 0.37 6.76 -8.70
C LEU A 213 1.76 7.34 -8.46
N ILE A 214 1.81 8.64 -8.19
CA ILE A 214 3.01 9.29 -7.65
C ILE A 214 3.39 8.69 -6.29
N ALA A 215 4.63 8.93 -5.85
CA ALA A 215 5.09 8.56 -4.52
C ALA A 215 4.14 9.09 -3.42
N GLY A 216 3.76 8.23 -2.47
CA GLY A 216 2.78 8.55 -1.42
C GLY A 216 1.32 8.69 -1.89
N GLY A 217 1.05 8.54 -3.19
CA GLY A 217 -0.28 8.72 -3.78
C GLY A 217 -1.28 7.65 -3.35
N THR A 218 -2.57 7.99 -3.31
CA THR A 218 -3.66 7.04 -3.04
C THR A 218 -4.87 7.38 -3.91
N THR A 219 -5.55 6.36 -4.44
CA THR A 219 -6.77 6.51 -5.23
C THR A 219 -7.77 5.39 -4.99
N LYS A 220 -9.04 5.62 -5.35
CA LYS A 220 -10.08 4.59 -5.40
C LYS A 220 -10.31 4.15 -6.84
N VAL A 221 -10.08 2.87 -7.10
CA VAL A 221 -10.40 2.21 -8.37
C VAL A 221 -11.76 1.54 -8.24
N SER A 222 -12.70 1.91 -9.10
CA SER A 222 -14.11 1.49 -8.99
C SER A 222 -14.49 0.56 -10.14
N PHE A 223 -15.06 -0.60 -9.81
CA PHE A 223 -15.53 -1.60 -10.78
C PHE A 223 -17.04 -1.78 -10.68
N ASN A 224 -17.70 -1.91 -11.83
CA ASN A 224 -19.13 -2.20 -11.92
C ASN A 224 -19.32 -3.72 -11.99
N TRP A 225 -19.73 -4.33 -10.88
CA TRP A 225 -19.86 -5.78 -10.78
C TRP A 225 -21.29 -6.25 -11.08
N THR A 226 -21.47 -6.94 -12.21
CA THR A 226 -22.76 -7.58 -12.56
C THR A 226 -22.94 -8.89 -11.81
N THR A 227 -24.09 -9.06 -11.14
CA THR A 227 -24.35 -10.22 -10.26
C THR A 227 -25.24 -11.30 -10.88
N LEU A 228 -25.77 -11.08 -12.09
CA LEU A 228 -26.73 -11.97 -12.77
C LEU A 228 -26.28 -13.44 -12.83
N GLY A 229 -25.00 -13.66 -13.14
CA GLY A 229 -24.40 -15.00 -13.29
C GLY A 229 -23.91 -15.64 -12.00
N LEU A 230 -24.09 -14.99 -10.84
CA LEU A 230 -23.61 -15.54 -9.58
C LEU A 230 -24.57 -16.59 -9.04
N VAL A 231 -24.01 -17.73 -8.64
CA VAL A 231 -24.72 -18.78 -7.92
C VAL A 231 -24.98 -18.31 -6.48
N ARG A 232 -26.07 -18.78 -5.88
CA ARG A 232 -26.37 -18.55 -4.46
C ARG A 232 -25.20 -18.98 -3.57
N GLY A 233 -24.85 -18.17 -2.58
CA GLY A 233 -23.79 -18.47 -1.63
C GLY A 233 -23.08 -17.24 -1.08
N ASN A 234 -22.10 -17.49 -0.23
CA ASN A 234 -21.24 -16.44 0.30
C ASN A 234 -19.99 -16.31 -0.57
N TYR A 235 -19.69 -15.07 -0.96
CA TYR A 235 -18.53 -14.72 -1.75
C TYR A 235 -17.55 -13.93 -0.88
N LEU A 236 -16.30 -14.39 -0.89
CA LEU A 236 -15.18 -13.69 -0.28
C LEU A 236 -14.60 -12.73 -1.31
N LEU A 237 -14.52 -11.44 -0.98
CA LEU A 237 -13.95 -10.46 -1.90
C LEU A 237 -12.47 -10.26 -1.59
N THR A 238 -11.66 -10.31 -2.63
CA THR A 238 -10.23 -9.99 -2.56
C THR A 238 -9.91 -8.89 -3.55
N ALA A 239 -8.93 -8.07 -3.21
CA ALA A 239 -8.35 -7.10 -4.12
C ALA A 239 -6.83 -7.24 -4.11
N GLN A 240 -6.21 -6.91 -5.24
CA GLN A 240 -4.77 -7.08 -5.43
C GLN A 240 -4.20 -5.96 -6.28
N ALA A 241 -3.08 -5.39 -5.83
CA ALA A 241 -2.13 -4.63 -6.61
C ALA A 241 -1.06 -5.58 -7.17
N THR A 242 -0.71 -5.45 -8.44
CA THR A 242 0.37 -6.25 -9.03
C THR A 242 1.70 -5.75 -8.52
N LYS A 243 2.56 -6.68 -8.08
CA LYS A 243 3.92 -6.39 -7.64
C LYS A 243 4.68 -5.55 -8.67
N VAL A 244 5.35 -4.49 -8.23
CA VAL A 244 6.27 -3.71 -9.06
C VAL A 244 7.71 -4.21 -8.91
N THR A 245 8.56 -3.92 -9.88
CA THR A 245 9.98 -4.36 -9.83
C THR A 245 10.69 -3.63 -8.70
N GLY A 246 11.50 -4.36 -7.91
CA GLY A 246 12.22 -3.79 -6.77
C GLY A 246 11.40 -3.71 -5.46
N GLU A 247 10.11 -4.01 -5.49
CA GLU A 247 9.27 -4.07 -4.29
C GLU A 247 9.60 -5.31 -3.45
N THR A 248 9.80 -5.06 -2.15
CA THR A 248 10.17 -6.07 -1.15
C THR A 248 8.98 -6.47 -0.28
N ASN A 249 8.24 -5.49 0.23
CA ASN A 249 6.99 -5.73 0.96
C ASN A 249 5.87 -5.99 -0.03
N THR A 250 5.53 -7.26 -0.26
CA THR A 250 4.45 -7.65 -1.19
C THR A 250 3.18 -8.10 -0.46
N ALA A 251 3.19 -8.11 0.87
CA ALA A 251 2.12 -8.67 1.69
C ALA A 251 0.89 -7.73 1.72
N ASN A 252 1.14 -6.41 1.69
CA ASN A 252 0.13 -5.36 1.64
C ASN A 252 -0.45 -5.15 0.21
N ASN A 253 0.10 -5.80 -0.81
CA ASN A 253 -0.45 -5.76 -2.17
C ASN A 253 -1.76 -6.52 -2.28
N SER A 254 -2.09 -7.38 -1.32
CA SER A 254 -3.33 -8.15 -1.30
C SER A 254 -4.20 -7.74 -0.12
N PHE A 255 -5.48 -7.53 -0.38
CA PHE A 255 -6.46 -7.16 0.64
C PHE A 255 -7.65 -8.11 0.62
N LEU A 256 -8.05 -8.54 1.82
CA LEU A 256 -9.21 -9.39 2.04
C LEU A 256 -10.34 -8.56 2.66
N SER A 257 -11.56 -8.62 2.09
CA SER A 257 -12.69 -7.90 2.69
C SER A 257 -13.02 -8.43 4.08
N SER A 258 -13.38 -7.53 5.01
CA SER A 258 -13.78 -7.90 6.38
C SER A 258 -15.16 -8.57 6.47
N GLY A 259 -15.96 -8.50 5.40
CA GLY A 259 -17.29 -9.12 5.30
C GLY A 259 -17.44 -9.99 4.05
N SER A 260 -18.50 -10.80 4.04
CA SER A 260 -18.90 -11.60 2.88
C SER A 260 -19.93 -10.85 2.03
N PHE A 261 -19.87 -11.06 0.72
CA PHE A 261 -20.95 -10.69 -0.19
C PHE A 261 -21.92 -11.87 -0.35
N ASN A 262 -23.18 -11.69 0.03
CA ASN A 262 -24.16 -12.78 0.06
C ASN A 262 -25.05 -12.78 -1.19
N VAL A 263 -25.02 -13.86 -1.97
CA VAL A 263 -25.98 -14.06 -3.06
C VAL A 263 -27.13 -14.91 -2.51
N LYS A 264 -28.29 -14.27 -2.40
CA LYS A 264 -29.54 -14.82 -1.87
C LYS A 264 -30.32 -15.59 -2.92
N PHE A 265 -31.28 -16.38 -2.47
CA PHE A 265 -32.22 -17.08 -3.35
C PHE A 265 -33.21 -16.07 -3.97
N ARG A 266 -33.40 -16.11 -5.27
CA ARG A 266 -34.21 -15.14 -6.00
C ARG A 266 -35.65 -15.15 -5.50
N GLY A 267 -36.16 -13.97 -5.15
CA GLY A 267 -37.51 -13.81 -4.59
C GLY A 267 -37.61 -14.02 -3.08
N ASP A 268 -36.63 -14.63 -2.42
CA ASP A 268 -36.62 -14.83 -0.96
C ASP A 268 -36.05 -13.59 -0.26
N VAL A 269 -36.93 -12.63 0.00
CA VAL A 269 -36.61 -11.34 0.62
C VAL A 269 -36.41 -11.51 2.12
N SER A 270 -37.16 -12.41 2.74
CA SER A 270 -37.13 -12.70 4.18
C SER A 270 -35.89 -13.48 4.62
N GLY A 271 -35.29 -14.24 3.70
CA GLY A 271 -34.11 -15.08 3.94
C GLY A 271 -34.43 -16.41 4.61
N ASP A 272 -35.67 -16.88 4.55
CA ASP A 272 -36.14 -18.09 5.23
C ASP A 272 -36.15 -19.34 4.34
N CYS A 273 -35.55 -19.24 3.14
CA CYS A 273 -35.49 -20.28 2.12
C CYS A 273 -36.81 -20.62 1.43
N LYS A 274 -37.85 -19.81 1.62
CA LYS A 274 -39.12 -19.93 0.90
C LYS A 274 -39.42 -18.62 0.18
N VAL A 275 -40.14 -18.73 -0.92
CA VAL A 275 -40.69 -17.55 -1.60
C VAL A 275 -42.20 -17.59 -1.44
N ASP A 276 -42.72 -16.89 -0.45
CA ASP A 276 -44.14 -16.93 -0.10
C ASP A 276 -44.74 -15.54 0.16
N ILE A 277 -45.88 -15.50 0.85
CA ILE A 277 -46.62 -14.26 1.11
C ILE A 277 -45.84 -13.30 2.00
N VAL A 278 -44.90 -13.81 2.81
CA VAL A 278 -44.02 -12.98 3.63
C VAL A 278 -43.10 -12.15 2.74
N ASP A 279 -42.54 -12.72 1.67
CA ASP A 279 -41.68 -11.97 0.74
C ASP A 279 -42.46 -10.92 -0.05
N LEU A 280 -43.63 -11.31 -0.57
CA LEU A 280 -44.51 -10.38 -1.29
C LEU A 280 -44.98 -9.23 -0.40
N SER A 281 -45.39 -9.52 0.84
CA SER A 281 -45.82 -8.49 1.79
C SER A 281 -44.66 -7.60 2.23
N THR A 282 -43.43 -8.14 2.30
CA THR A 282 -42.22 -7.34 2.58
C THR A 282 -41.95 -6.33 1.47
N VAL A 283 -42.03 -6.75 0.19
CA VAL A 283 -41.91 -5.81 -0.95
C VAL A 283 -43.06 -4.82 -0.96
N GLY A 284 -44.30 -5.29 -0.76
CA GLY A 284 -45.48 -4.44 -0.71
C GLY A 284 -45.43 -3.37 0.40
N GLY A 285 -44.87 -3.70 1.56
CA GLY A 285 -44.75 -2.79 2.70
C GLY A 285 -43.80 -1.61 2.48
N THR A 286 -42.88 -1.71 1.53
CA THR A 286 -41.93 -0.64 1.17
C THR A 286 -42.13 -0.15 -0.28
N PHE A 287 -43.23 -0.54 -0.93
CA PHE A 287 -43.49 -0.21 -2.32
C PHE A 287 -43.49 1.31 -2.56
N GLY A 288 -42.78 1.75 -3.59
CA GLY A 288 -42.57 3.15 -3.96
C GLY A 288 -41.52 3.88 -3.12
N LYS A 289 -40.85 3.21 -2.17
CA LYS A 289 -39.76 3.82 -1.38
C LYS A 289 -38.43 3.72 -2.13
N ALA A 290 -37.69 4.82 -2.13
CA ALA A 290 -36.34 4.90 -2.70
C ALA A 290 -35.25 4.94 -1.61
N LEU A 291 -34.03 4.60 -1.98
CA LEU A 291 -32.86 4.67 -1.10
C LEU A 291 -32.76 6.04 -0.42
N GLY A 292 -32.60 6.03 0.90
CA GLY A 292 -32.55 7.24 1.74
C GLY A 292 -33.90 7.72 2.26
N GLN A 293 -35.02 7.19 1.77
CA GLN A 293 -36.34 7.47 2.32
C GLN A 293 -36.64 6.61 3.56
N THR A 294 -37.34 7.19 4.53
CA THR A 294 -37.83 6.45 5.70
C THR A 294 -38.73 5.29 5.27
N GLY A 295 -38.41 4.09 5.75
CA GLY A 295 -39.13 2.86 5.44
C GLY A 295 -38.62 2.11 4.20
N TYR A 296 -37.58 2.61 3.53
CA TYR A 296 -36.89 1.86 2.47
C TYR A 296 -36.24 0.59 3.04
N ASN A 297 -36.45 -0.54 2.38
CA ASN A 297 -35.81 -1.82 2.70
C ASN A 297 -34.96 -2.29 1.52
N ALA A 298 -33.63 -2.26 1.67
CA ALA A 298 -32.71 -2.67 0.60
C ALA A 298 -32.89 -4.15 0.15
N ALA A 299 -33.41 -5.03 1.00
CA ALA A 299 -33.70 -6.41 0.61
C ALA A 299 -34.89 -6.52 -0.35
N ALA A 300 -35.82 -5.56 -0.28
CA ALA A 300 -36.98 -5.48 -1.16
C ALA A 300 -36.70 -4.70 -2.47
N ASP A 301 -35.49 -4.16 -2.64
CA ASP A 301 -34.92 -3.72 -3.92
C ASP A 301 -34.02 -4.86 -4.47
N LEU A 302 -34.67 -5.77 -5.19
CA LEU A 302 -34.07 -7.01 -5.69
C LEU A 302 -33.22 -6.74 -6.93
N ASN A 303 -33.58 -5.75 -7.74
CA ASN A 303 -32.83 -5.38 -8.95
C ASN A 303 -31.78 -4.27 -8.70
N ASN A 304 -31.60 -3.83 -7.46
CA ASN A 304 -30.59 -2.84 -7.07
C ASN A 304 -30.72 -1.49 -7.79
N ASP A 305 -31.93 -1.09 -8.18
CA ASP A 305 -32.17 0.19 -8.86
C ASP A 305 -32.41 1.36 -7.90
N ALA A 306 -32.27 1.10 -6.59
CA ALA A 306 -32.46 2.04 -5.50
C ALA A 306 -33.92 2.50 -5.31
N ILE A 307 -34.90 1.80 -5.88
CA ILE A 307 -36.33 2.06 -5.65
C ILE A 307 -37.15 0.78 -5.66
N THR A 308 -37.81 0.46 -4.55
CA THR A 308 -38.72 -0.69 -4.51
C THR A 308 -39.98 -0.41 -5.34
N ASN A 309 -40.16 -1.14 -6.44
CA ASN A 309 -41.26 -0.91 -7.38
C ASN A 309 -41.83 -2.22 -7.97
N ILE A 310 -42.57 -2.11 -9.07
CA ILE A 310 -43.21 -3.26 -9.72
C ILE A 310 -42.21 -4.30 -10.22
N VAL A 311 -41.00 -3.90 -10.60
CA VAL A 311 -39.94 -4.81 -11.05
C VAL A 311 -39.54 -5.75 -9.92
N ASP A 312 -39.36 -5.25 -8.71
CA ASP A 312 -39.04 -6.06 -7.53
C ASP A 312 -40.17 -7.03 -7.18
N LEU A 313 -41.41 -6.53 -7.20
CA LEU A 313 -42.58 -7.33 -6.90
C LEU A 313 -42.76 -8.47 -7.90
N VAL A 314 -42.49 -8.22 -9.19
CA VAL A 314 -42.53 -9.24 -10.25
C VAL A 314 -41.46 -10.32 -10.06
N VAL A 315 -40.26 -9.97 -9.56
CA VAL A 315 -39.23 -10.97 -9.25
C VAL A 315 -39.70 -11.93 -8.16
N VAL A 316 -40.32 -11.43 -7.09
CA VAL A 316 -40.88 -12.29 -6.03
C VAL A 316 -42.07 -13.10 -6.55
N ALA A 317 -43.05 -12.46 -7.19
CA ALA A 317 -44.26 -13.12 -7.69
C ALA A 317 -43.96 -14.22 -8.72
N GLY A 318 -43.00 -13.98 -9.62
CA GLY A 318 -42.56 -14.97 -10.60
C GLY A 318 -41.83 -16.18 -10.00
N ASN A 319 -41.52 -16.14 -8.70
CA ASN A 319 -40.87 -17.20 -7.95
C ASN A 319 -41.71 -17.73 -6.80
N PHE A 320 -42.96 -17.30 -6.68
CA PHE A 320 -43.82 -17.71 -5.59
C PHE A 320 -43.98 -19.23 -5.52
N GLY A 321 -43.88 -19.78 -4.31
CA GLY A 321 -43.92 -21.22 -4.04
C GLY A 321 -42.60 -21.95 -4.29
N GLN A 322 -41.54 -21.27 -4.75
CA GLN A 322 -40.21 -21.85 -4.87
C GLN A 322 -39.51 -21.90 -3.52
N GLY A 323 -38.49 -22.77 -3.43
CA GLY A 323 -37.65 -22.92 -2.25
C GLY A 323 -36.18 -23.08 -2.63
N CYS A 324 -35.36 -22.74 -1.67
CA CYS A 324 -33.93 -22.97 -1.67
C CYS A 324 -33.62 -24.47 -1.42
#